data_AF-A0A428RAB8-F1
#
_entry.id   AF-A0A428RAB8-F1
#
_cell.length_a   1.000
_cell.length_b   1.000
_cell.length_c   1.000
_cell.angle_alpha   90.00
_cell.angle_beta   90.00
_cell.angle_gamma   90.00
#
_symmetry.space_group_name_H-M   'P 1'
#
loop_
_entity.id
_entity.type
_entity.pdbx_description
1 polymer ?
#
loop_
_entity_poly.entity_id
_entity_poly.type
_entity_poly.pdbx_seq_one_letter_code
_entity_poly.pdbx_strand_id
1 'polypeptide(L)'
;MLSCILCGRWFKKSNKPTWMREYRAIYTSGVNLFEAKLSGVGRYEGAGRKYLPAESHGRYDDADFDENAQVEFRSRFRMGGPGQVWGFVFHAACWEIIAALFQPDIQLIFSLCFSMPIHFESILDWGHDYGGIVVGIPDNENPPMLTHLPRPYIPGYGRDPYNMYSIRKLFNSADIPKHMHRHPGSRQSNQGGWRCVSPSPE
;
A
#
# COMPACT_ATOMS: atom_id res chain seq x y z
N MET A 1 14.79 -4.56 -0.39
CA MET A 1 13.83 -3.52 -0.83
C MET A 1 12.45 -3.86 -0.29
N LEU A 2 11.48 -2.94 -0.36
CA LEU A 2 10.09 -3.22 -0.02
C LEU A 2 9.26 -2.91 -1.27
N SER A 3 8.35 -3.81 -1.66
CA SER A 3 7.48 -3.67 -2.81
C SER A 3 6.02 -3.85 -2.41
N CYS A 4 5.13 -3.14 -3.08
CA CYS A 4 3.70 -3.28 -2.88
C CYS A 4 3.21 -4.59 -3.49
N ILE A 5 2.48 -5.38 -2.71
CA ILE A 5 2.00 -6.71 -3.13
C ILE A 5 0.98 -6.63 -4.27
N LEU A 6 0.21 -5.54 -4.39
CA LEU A 6 -0.77 -5.41 -5.47
C LEU A 6 -0.15 -5.00 -6.81
N CYS A 7 0.77 -4.03 -6.81
CA CYS A 7 1.26 -3.43 -8.05
C CYS A 7 2.74 -3.74 -8.35
N GLY A 8 3.41 -4.51 -7.49
CA GLY A 8 4.82 -4.90 -7.63
C GLY A 8 5.82 -3.74 -7.52
N ARG A 9 5.38 -2.49 -7.30
CA ARG A 9 6.29 -1.34 -7.30
C ARG A 9 6.99 -1.18 -5.97
N TRP A 10 8.22 -0.69 -6.05
CA TRP A 10 9.02 -0.37 -4.88
C TRP A 10 8.53 0.91 -4.23
N PHE A 11 8.54 0.91 -2.90
CA PHE A 11 8.39 2.14 -2.15
C PHE A 11 9.62 3.02 -2.36
N LYS A 12 9.40 4.32 -2.53
CA LYS A 12 10.48 5.28 -2.80
C LYS A 12 10.46 6.40 -1.78
N LYS A 13 11.60 6.63 -1.14
CA LYS A 13 11.81 7.86 -0.38
C LYS A 13 11.78 9.03 -1.37
N SER A 14 11.03 10.06 -1.03
CA SER A 14 10.86 11.25 -1.87
C SER A 14 10.64 12.47 -1.00
N ASN A 15 11.29 13.58 -1.33
CA ASN A 15 11.07 14.86 -0.67
C ASN A 15 9.73 15.51 -1.07
N LYS A 16 9.14 15.07 -2.19
CA LYS A 16 7.81 15.49 -2.64
C LYS A 16 6.74 14.51 -2.15
N PRO A 17 5.53 15.00 -1.79
CA PRO A 17 4.37 14.14 -1.57
C PRO A 17 4.14 13.27 -2.79
N THR A 18 4.16 11.95 -2.60
CA THR A 18 3.94 10.97 -3.67
C THR A 18 3.30 9.73 -3.09
N TRP A 19 2.36 9.19 -3.84
CA TRP A 19 1.68 7.92 -3.51
C TRP A 19 2.66 6.76 -3.33
N MET A 20 3.85 6.81 -3.95
CA MET A 20 4.91 5.79 -3.80
C MET A 20 5.62 5.81 -2.44
N ARG A 21 5.39 6.85 -1.62
CA ARG A 21 5.98 6.98 -0.29
C ARG A 21 5.02 6.54 0.80
N GLU A 22 3.72 6.58 0.56
CA GLU A 22 2.69 6.22 1.55
C GLU A 22 2.33 4.75 1.45
N TYR A 23 2.23 4.07 2.59
CA TYR A 23 1.98 2.64 2.62
C TYR A 23 1.18 2.20 3.83
N ARG A 24 0.52 1.06 3.69
CA ARG A 24 -0.20 0.33 4.74
C ARG A 24 0.34 -1.09 4.79
N ALA A 25 0.13 -1.76 5.92
CA ALA A 25 0.37 -3.19 6.05
C ALA A 25 -0.91 -3.91 6.45
N ILE A 26 -1.13 -5.08 5.87
CA ILE A 26 -1.94 -6.11 6.50
C ILE A 26 -0.97 -7.01 7.26
N TYR A 27 -1.18 -7.18 8.55
CA TYR A 27 -0.19 -7.80 9.41
C TYR A 27 -0.82 -8.65 10.51
N THR A 28 -0.01 -9.53 11.08
CA THR A 28 -0.33 -10.27 12.29
C THR A 28 0.87 -10.30 13.24
N SER A 29 0.67 -10.79 14.47
CA SER A 29 1.69 -10.89 15.51
C SER A 29 1.99 -12.35 15.89
N GLY A 30 3.28 -12.68 16.03
CA GLY A 30 3.74 -13.99 16.43
C GLY A 30 3.30 -15.07 15.44
N VAL A 31 2.69 -16.15 15.95
CA VAL A 31 2.25 -17.32 15.16
C VAL A 31 0.75 -17.32 14.85
N ASN A 32 0.01 -16.28 15.26
CA ASN A 32 -1.44 -16.23 15.01
C ASN A 32 -1.71 -15.86 13.55
N LEU A 33 -2.24 -16.79 12.75
CA LEU A 33 -2.55 -16.54 11.33
C LEU A 33 -3.97 -16.03 11.08
N PHE A 34 -4.80 -15.95 12.13
CA PHE A 34 -6.26 -15.73 12.03
C PHE A 34 -6.74 -14.40 12.63
N GLU A 35 -5.80 -13.54 13.05
CA GLU A 35 -6.09 -12.20 13.59
C GLU A 35 -5.34 -11.12 12.80
N ALA A 36 -5.46 -11.18 11.48
CA ALA A 36 -4.87 -10.16 10.62
C ALA A 36 -5.53 -8.80 10.84
N LYS A 37 -4.69 -7.75 10.90
CA LYS A 37 -5.09 -6.36 11.10
C LYS A 37 -4.60 -5.50 9.96
N LEU A 38 -5.31 -4.41 9.70
CA LEU A 38 -4.89 -3.36 8.77
C LEU A 38 -4.29 -2.20 9.55
N SER A 39 -3.07 -1.80 9.18
CA SER A 39 -2.45 -0.61 9.74
C SER A 39 -3.05 0.68 9.19
N GLY A 40 -2.79 1.77 9.90
CA GLY A 40 -2.92 3.13 9.35
C GLY A 40 -1.90 3.41 8.23
N VAL A 41 -1.89 4.65 7.75
CA VAL A 41 -0.98 5.10 6.69
C VAL A 41 0.36 5.51 7.28
N GLY A 42 1.42 4.81 6.91
CA GLY A 42 2.80 5.20 7.21
C GLY A 42 3.49 5.90 6.05
N ARG A 43 4.69 6.41 6.34
CA ARG A 43 5.57 7.05 5.36
C ARG A 43 6.88 6.28 5.22
N TYR A 44 7.21 5.90 4.00
CA TYR A 44 8.43 5.16 3.71
C TYR A 44 9.65 6.10 3.80
N GLU A 45 10.55 5.80 4.73
CA GLU A 45 11.79 6.57 5.00
C GLU A 45 13.07 5.86 4.57
N GLY A 46 12.98 4.65 4.02
CA GLY A 46 14.10 3.83 3.58
C GLY A 46 14.12 2.44 4.22
N ALA A 47 15.32 1.84 4.33
CA ALA A 47 15.52 0.48 4.80
C ALA A 47 15.51 0.31 6.34
N GLY A 48 15.33 1.40 7.09
CA GLY A 48 15.29 1.40 8.56
C GLY A 48 14.03 0.76 9.15
N ARG A 49 13.86 0.90 10.48
CA ARG A 49 12.64 0.48 11.17
C ARG A 49 11.42 1.17 10.56
N LYS A 50 10.38 0.38 10.34
CA LYS A 50 9.16 0.78 9.65
C LYS A 50 8.05 0.84 10.68
N TYR A 51 7.73 2.05 11.09
CA TYR A 51 6.65 2.29 12.02
C TYR A 51 5.39 2.63 11.24
N LEU A 52 4.30 1.96 11.58
CA LEU A 52 2.97 2.23 11.03
C LEU A 52 2.03 2.54 12.20
N PRO A 53 1.06 3.45 12.04
CA PRO A 53 -0.02 3.58 13.01
C PRO A 53 -0.73 2.23 13.17
N ALA A 54 -0.95 1.79 14.41
CA ALA A 54 -1.64 0.52 14.68
C ALA A 54 -3.11 0.56 14.21
N GLU A 55 -3.77 1.71 14.42
CA GLU A 55 -5.16 1.91 14.05
C GLU A 55 -5.32 2.17 12.55
N SER A 56 -6.26 1.47 11.92
CA SER A 56 -6.48 1.50 10.47
C SER A 56 -6.85 2.89 9.91
N HIS A 57 -7.41 3.77 10.73
CA HIS A 57 -7.78 5.13 10.34
C HIS A 57 -6.66 6.15 10.56
N GLY A 58 -5.64 5.81 11.35
CA GLY A 58 -4.55 6.74 11.68
C GLY A 58 -3.59 6.96 10.52
N ARG A 59 -2.87 8.09 10.56
CA ARG A 59 -1.83 8.46 9.61
C ARG A 59 -0.59 9.00 10.30
N TYR A 60 0.55 8.89 9.63
CA TYR A 60 1.82 9.42 10.12
C TYR A 60 1.86 10.95 10.25
N ASP A 61 0.95 11.67 9.59
CA ASP A 61 0.86 13.13 9.56
C ASP A 61 -0.33 13.69 10.33
N ASP A 62 -1.02 12.86 11.11
CA ASP A 62 -2.08 13.31 12.02
C ASP A 62 -1.47 14.08 13.21
N ALA A 63 -2.15 15.13 13.65
CA ALA A 63 -1.65 16.02 14.70
C ALA A 63 -1.56 15.34 16.08
N ASP A 64 -2.39 14.32 16.29
CA ASP A 64 -2.49 13.47 17.47
C ASP A 64 -1.75 12.13 17.29
N PHE A 65 -0.90 12.01 16.27
CA PHE A 65 -0.14 10.79 16.03
C PHE A 65 0.78 10.47 17.23
N ASP A 66 0.38 9.46 18.02
CA ASP A 66 1.17 8.95 19.13
C ASP A 66 2.27 8.02 18.62
N GLU A 67 3.52 8.44 18.81
CA GLU A 67 4.68 7.64 18.43
C GLU A 67 4.78 6.31 19.19
N ASN A 68 4.09 6.16 20.32
CA ASN A 68 4.03 4.92 21.09
C ASN A 68 2.95 3.94 20.59
N ALA A 69 1.99 4.40 19.79
CA ALA A 69 0.92 3.58 19.21
C ALA A 69 1.32 2.97 17.85
N GLN A 70 2.61 2.71 17.66
CA GLN A 70 3.19 2.23 16.40
C GLN A 70 3.37 0.71 16.40
N VAL A 71 3.14 0.09 15.25
CA VAL A 71 3.59 -1.28 15.00
C VAL A 71 4.92 -1.26 14.26
N GLU A 72 5.95 -1.91 14.84
CA GLU A 72 7.23 -2.12 14.16
C GLU A 72 7.08 -3.27 13.16
N PHE A 73 6.94 -2.91 11.89
CA PHE A 73 6.83 -3.89 10.82
C PHE A 73 8.22 -4.32 10.35
N ARG A 74 8.65 -5.51 10.76
CA ARG A 74 9.91 -6.08 10.28
C ARG A 74 9.69 -6.66 8.89
N SER A 75 10.51 -6.19 7.94
CA SER A 75 10.38 -6.39 6.49
C SER A 75 10.58 -7.84 6.00
N ARG A 76 10.37 -8.85 6.83
CA ARG A 76 10.51 -10.24 6.45
C ARG A 76 9.12 -10.84 6.47
N PHE A 77 8.64 -11.24 5.30
CA PHE A 77 7.46 -12.09 5.08
C PHE A 77 7.72 -13.50 5.65
N ARG A 78 8.13 -13.54 6.91
CA ARG A 78 8.48 -14.73 7.65
C ARG A 78 7.74 -14.62 8.96
N MET A 79 7.16 -15.73 9.38
CA MET A 79 6.62 -15.86 10.73
C MET A 79 7.65 -15.30 11.73
N GLY A 80 7.22 -14.28 12.46
CA GLY A 80 8.03 -13.66 13.49
C GLY A 80 8.13 -14.57 14.72
N GLY A 81 9.13 -14.30 15.56
CA GLY A 81 9.16 -14.81 16.93
C GLY A 81 8.02 -14.19 17.77
N PRO A 82 7.83 -14.64 19.02
CA PRO A 82 6.85 -14.06 19.94
C PRO A 82 6.98 -12.53 20.02
N GLY A 83 5.86 -11.82 19.87
CA GLY A 83 5.80 -10.35 19.88
C GLY A 83 6.27 -9.65 18.59
N GLN A 84 6.70 -10.38 17.57
CA GLN A 84 7.10 -9.78 16.29
C GLN A 84 5.91 -9.67 15.33
N VAL A 85 5.79 -8.52 14.68
CA VAL A 85 4.79 -8.24 13.65
C VAL A 85 5.35 -8.51 12.26
N TRP A 86 4.56 -9.19 11.43
CA TRP A 86 4.90 -9.51 10.04
C TRP A 86 3.64 -9.55 9.18
N GLY A 87 3.81 -9.50 7.86
CA GLY A 87 2.69 -9.54 6.92
C GLY A 87 3.03 -8.99 5.55
N PHE A 88 2.10 -8.25 4.95
CA PHE A 88 2.14 -7.80 3.57
C PHE A 88 1.89 -6.29 3.47
N VAL A 89 2.59 -5.62 2.55
CA VAL A 89 2.51 -4.16 2.42
C VAL A 89 1.89 -3.74 1.09
N PHE A 90 1.16 -2.63 1.15
CA PHE A 90 0.50 -2.02 0.01
C PHE A 90 0.86 -0.54 -0.03
N HIS A 91 0.98 0.05 -1.21
CA HIS A 91 0.84 1.51 -1.29
C HIS A 91 -0.52 1.90 -0.72
N ALA A 92 -0.58 3.00 0.02
CA ALA A 92 -1.84 3.48 0.58
C ALA A 92 -2.89 3.65 -0.53
N ALA A 93 -2.49 4.26 -1.64
CA ALA A 93 -3.28 4.39 -2.86
C ALA A 93 -3.81 3.05 -3.41
N CYS A 94 -2.95 2.03 -3.47
CA CYS A 94 -3.34 0.70 -3.96
C CYS A 94 -4.39 0.06 -3.04
N TRP A 95 -4.20 0.17 -1.73
CA TRP A 95 -5.16 -0.33 -0.75
C TRP A 95 -6.50 0.41 -0.82
N GLU A 96 -6.47 1.74 -0.90
CA GLU A 96 -7.68 2.57 -0.97
C GLU A 96 -8.51 2.29 -2.22
N ILE A 97 -7.88 2.06 -3.36
CA ILE A 97 -8.56 1.65 -4.60
C ILE A 97 -9.30 0.32 -4.41
N ILE A 98 -8.66 -0.70 -3.84
CA ILE A 98 -9.31 -1.99 -3.64
C ILE A 98 -10.38 -1.93 -2.55
N ALA A 99 -10.17 -1.14 -1.50
CA ALA A 99 -11.15 -0.93 -0.45
C ALA A 99 -12.41 -0.24 -0.97
N ALA A 100 -12.24 0.80 -1.80
CA ALA A 100 -13.36 1.52 -2.41
C ALA A 100 -14.18 0.63 -3.36
N LEU A 101 -13.52 -0.23 -4.14
CA LEU A 101 -14.18 -1.05 -5.17
C LEU A 101 -14.73 -2.37 -4.66
N PHE A 102 -14.05 -3.00 -3.70
CA PHE A 102 -14.30 -4.41 -3.35
C PHE A 102 -14.58 -4.64 -1.86
N GLN A 103 -14.34 -3.65 -1.00
CA GLN A 103 -14.49 -3.76 0.47
C GLN A 103 -13.96 -5.09 1.01
N PRO A 104 -12.68 -5.41 0.78
CA PRO A 104 -12.16 -6.75 1.02
C PRO A 104 -12.06 -7.06 2.50
N ASP A 105 -12.37 -8.30 2.87
CA ASP A 105 -12.11 -8.83 4.20
C ASP A 105 -10.59 -8.93 4.45
N ILE A 106 -10.12 -8.34 5.56
CA ILE A 106 -8.70 -8.23 5.87
C ILE A 106 -8.05 -9.60 6.05
N GLN A 107 -8.76 -10.51 6.74
CA GLN A 107 -8.26 -11.85 7.02
C GLN A 107 -8.19 -12.66 5.73
N LEU A 108 -9.17 -12.54 4.84
CA LEU A 108 -9.17 -13.19 3.54
C LEU A 108 -7.99 -12.72 2.68
N ILE A 109 -7.72 -11.42 2.60
CA ILE A 109 -6.57 -10.91 1.83
C ILE A 109 -5.25 -11.38 2.45
N PHE A 110 -5.15 -11.40 3.78
CA PHE A 110 -3.97 -11.94 4.45
C PHE A 110 -3.74 -13.41 4.10
N SER A 111 -4.77 -14.25 4.22
CA SER A 111 -4.70 -15.68 3.88
C SER A 111 -4.39 -15.91 2.40
N LEU A 112 -4.98 -15.11 1.51
CA LEU A 112 -4.67 -15.14 0.07
C LEU A 112 -3.19 -14.83 -0.17
N CYS A 113 -2.68 -13.73 0.39
CA CYS A 113 -1.27 -13.36 0.26
C CYS A 113 -0.34 -14.43 0.87
N PHE A 114 -0.72 -15.03 2.00
CA PHE A 114 0.08 -16.07 2.65
C PHE A 114 0.13 -17.38 1.83
N SER A 115 -0.91 -17.68 1.05
CA SER A 115 -0.97 -18.88 0.23
C SER A 115 -0.11 -18.83 -1.04
N MET A 116 0.35 -17.64 -1.44
CA MET A 116 1.14 -17.48 -2.66
C MET A 116 2.64 -17.61 -2.42
N PRO A 117 3.42 -18.14 -3.38
CA PRO A 117 4.87 -18.12 -3.32
C PRO A 117 5.41 -16.70 -3.13
N ILE A 118 6.33 -16.53 -2.17
CA ILE A 118 7.01 -15.26 -1.93
C ILE A 118 8.43 -15.37 -2.42
N HIS A 119 8.78 -14.58 -3.43
CA HIS A 119 10.12 -14.57 -4.01
C HIS A 119 11.10 -13.76 -3.16
N PHE A 120 12.40 -13.97 -3.40
CA PHE A 120 13.48 -13.37 -2.60
C PHE A 120 13.43 -11.83 -2.54
N GLU A 121 12.89 -11.18 -3.57
CA GLU A 121 12.69 -9.73 -3.64
C GLU A 121 11.45 -9.23 -2.90
N SER A 122 10.78 -10.09 -2.09
CA SER A 122 9.52 -9.76 -1.41
C SER A 122 8.36 -9.49 -2.37
N ILE A 123 8.41 -10.09 -3.55
CA ILE A 123 7.36 -10.05 -4.56
C ILE A 123 6.46 -11.25 -4.36
N LEU A 124 5.16 -11.00 -4.35
CA LEU A 124 4.19 -12.08 -4.35
C LEU A 124 3.98 -12.61 -5.77
N ASP A 125 3.99 -13.92 -5.94
CA ASP A 125 3.70 -14.54 -7.22
C ASP A 125 2.19 -14.74 -7.38
N TRP A 126 1.53 -13.79 -8.04
CA TRP A 126 0.12 -13.92 -8.43
C TRP A 126 -0.08 -14.76 -9.70
N GLY A 127 0.99 -15.33 -10.28
CA GLY A 127 0.95 -15.97 -11.59
C GLY A 127 0.91 -14.98 -12.77
N HIS A 128 1.30 -13.71 -12.55
CA HIS A 128 1.43 -12.71 -13.61
C HIS A 128 2.70 -11.86 -13.43
N ASP A 129 3.15 -11.23 -14.51
CA ASP A 129 4.42 -10.49 -14.63
C ASP A 129 4.34 -9.02 -14.13
N TYR A 130 3.28 -8.68 -13.40
CA TYR A 130 2.92 -7.30 -13.02
C TYR A 130 2.85 -6.32 -14.19
N GLY A 131 2.47 -6.78 -15.39
CA GLY A 131 2.45 -5.98 -16.60
C GLY A 131 3.83 -5.81 -17.23
N GLY A 132 4.75 -6.74 -17.00
CA GLY A 132 6.13 -6.75 -17.47
C GLY A 132 7.14 -6.12 -16.50
N ILE A 133 6.75 -5.89 -15.24
CA ILE A 133 7.63 -5.30 -14.21
C ILE A 133 8.52 -6.37 -13.59
N VAL A 134 8.04 -7.61 -13.62
CA VAL A 134 8.68 -8.77 -13.06
C VAL A 134 8.77 -9.81 -14.16
N VAL A 135 9.95 -10.32 -14.45
CA VAL A 135 10.12 -11.42 -15.39
C VAL A 135 10.45 -12.69 -14.63
N GLY A 136 9.84 -13.79 -15.02
CA GLY A 136 10.29 -15.12 -14.62
C GLY A 136 11.53 -15.46 -15.44
N ILE A 137 12.68 -15.59 -14.79
CA ILE A 137 13.86 -16.15 -15.43
C ILE A 137 13.65 -17.67 -15.44
N PRO A 138 13.54 -18.33 -16.61
CA PRO A 138 13.44 -19.78 -16.65
C PRO A 138 14.72 -20.36 -16.07
N ASP A 139 14.58 -21.07 -14.96
CA ASP A 139 15.62 -21.95 -14.45
C ASP A 139 15.14 -23.38 -14.72
N ASN A 140 15.98 -24.19 -15.37
CA ASN A 140 15.56 -25.50 -15.89
C ASN A 140 15.17 -26.51 -14.80
N GLU A 141 15.40 -26.18 -13.52
CA GLU A 141 15.15 -27.07 -12.39
C GLU A 141 14.43 -26.40 -11.20
N ASN A 142 13.98 -25.15 -11.34
CA ASN A 142 13.26 -24.40 -10.29
C ASN A 142 12.04 -23.65 -10.85
N PRO A 143 11.00 -23.37 -10.04
CA PRO A 143 9.99 -22.39 -10.43
C PRO A 143 10.70 -21.06 -10.80
N PRO A 144 10.28 -20.41 -11.90
CA PRO A 144 11.04 -19.29 -12.47
C PRO A 144 11.24 -18.19 -11.43
N MET A 145 12.49 -17.74 -11.27
CA MET A 145 12.80 -16.66 -10.34
C MET A 145 12.16 -15.38 -10.85
N LEU A 146 11.25 -14.81 -10.06
CA LEU A 146 10.68 -13.49 -10.33
C LEU A 146 11.71 -12.40 -10.00
N THR A 147 12.13 -11.65 -11.02
CA THR A 147 13.10 -10.55 -10.88
C THR A 147 12.51 -9.25 -11.39
N HIS A 148 12.68 -8.16 -10.63
CA HIS A 148 12.32 -6.82 -11.08
C HIS A 148 13.16 -6.37 -12.27
N LEU A 149 12.50 -5.93 -13.35
CA LEU A 149 13.19 -5.18 -14.40
C LEU A 149 13.56 -3.77 -13.87
N PRO A 150 14.82 -3.33 -14.01
CA PRO A 150 15.25 -2.03 -13.48
C PRO A 150 14.54 -0.83 -14.14
N ARG A 151 14.12 -0.99 -15.41
CA ARG A 151 13.49 0.06 -16.24
C ARG A 151 12.55 -0.56 -17.29
N PRO A 152 11.41 -1.13 -16.89
CA PRO A 152 10.51 -1.72 -17.86
C PRO A 152 9.86 -0.60 -18.69
N TYR A 153 9.86 -0.74 -20.01
CA TYR A 153 9.19 0.20 -20.91
C TYR A 153 7.71 -0.18 -21.03
N ILE A 154 6.95 0.15 -19.99
CA ILE A 154 5.49 -0.07 -19.94
C ILE A 154 4.81 1.30 -19.94
N PRO A 155 3.96 1.63 -20.93
CA PRO A 155 3.23 2.88 -20.96
C PRO A 155 2.43 3.11 -19.67
N GLY A 156 2.61 4.28 -19.04
CA GLY A 156 1.99 4.60 -17.76
C GLY A 156 2.69 4.02 -16.53
N TYR A 157 3.81 3.31 -16.70
CA TYR A 157 4.61 2.83 -15.57
C TYR A 157 5.10 3.98 -14.70
N GLY A 158 4.80 3.90 -13.40
CA GLY A 158 5.22 4.84 -12.36
C GLY A 158 4.24 5.99 -12.15
N ARG A 159 3.14 6.02 -12.92
CA ARG A 159 2.08 7.00 -12.71
C ARG A 159 1.28 6.67 -11.46
N ASP A 160 0.75 7.72 -10.86
CA ASP A 160 -0.26 7.62 -9.81
C ASP A 160 -1.45 6.77 -10.31
N PRO A 161 -1.83 5.70 -9.57
CA PRO A 161 -2.90 4.83 -10.00
C PRO A 161 -4.25 5.55 -10.14
N TYR A 162 -4.50 6.64 -9.41
CA TYR A 162 -5.70 7.47 -9.57
C TYR A 162 -5.73 8.25 -10.90
N ASN A 163 -4.59 8.37 -11.58
CA ASN A 163 -4.48 9.00 -12.90
C ASN A 163 -4.59 8.00 -14.05
N MET A 164 -4.75 6.69 -13.76
CA MET A 164 -4.96 5.69 -14.79
C MET A 164 -6.39 5.72 -15.31
N TYR A 165 -6.55 5.73 -16.64
CA TYR A 165 -7.87 5.77 -17.29
C TYR A 165 -8.75 4.59 -16.87
N SER A 166 -8.18 3.38 -16.79
CA SER A 166 -8.90 2.17 -16.38
C SER A 166 -9.47 2.27 -14.97
N ILE A 167 -8.68 2.78 -14.01
CA ILE A 167 -9.14 2.99 -12.62
C ILE A 167 -10.24 4.04 -12.56
N ARG A 168 -10.08 5.17 -13.26
CA ARG A 168 -11.13 6.20 -13.33
C ARG A 168 -12.42 5.67 -13.96
N LYS A 169 -12.29 4.87 -15.04
CA LYS A 169 -13.44 4.22 -15.67
C LYS A 169 -14.15 3.28 -14.70
N LEU A 170 -13.41 2.47 -13.94
CA LEU A 170 -13.96 1.59 -12.90
C LEU A 170 -14.69 2.37 -11.80
N PHE A 171 -14.09 3.44 -11.30
CA PHE A 171 -14.68 4.29 -10.27
C PHE A 171 -15.99 4.92 -10.74
N ASN A 172 -16.02 5.40 -11.99
CA ASN A 172 -17.24 5.92 -12.59
C ASN A 172 -18.31 4.84 -12.77
N SER A 173 -17.95 3.62 -13.19
CA SER A 173 -18.92 2.54 -13.38
C SER A 173 -19.46 1.95 -12.08
N ALA A 174 -18.72 2.12 -10.98
CA ALA A 174 -19.10 1.65 -9.65
C ALA A 174 -19.71 2.76 -8.78
N ASP A 175 -20.05 3.92 -9.37
CA ASP A 175 -20.64 5.09 -8.69
C ASP A 175 -19.87 5.54 -7.43
N ILE A 176 -18.54 5.37 -7.45
CA ILE A 176 -17.67 5.78 -6.35
C ILE A 176 -17.70 7.31 -6.20
N PRO A 177 -17.87 7.88 -4.99
CA PRO A 177 -17.91 9.32 -4.79
C PRO A 177 -16.69 10.05 -5.37
N LYS A 178 -16.92 11.15 -6.09
CA LYS A 178 -15.86 11.92 -6.79
C LYS A 178 -14.68 12.34 -5.91
N HIS A 179 -14.92 12.57 -4.61
CA HIS A 179 -13.85 12.95 -3.68
C HIS A 179 -12.83 11.81 -3.46
N MET A 180 -13.22 10.55 -3.70
CA MET A 180 -12.32 9.39 -3.64
C MET A 180 -11.53 9.18 -4.94
N HIS A 181 -11.77 9.95 -6.01
CA HIS A 181 -11.09 9.77 -7.30
C HIS A 181 -9.67 10.35 -7.33
N ARG A 182 -9.14 10.76 -6.18
CA ARG A 182 -7.83 11.39 -6.06
C ARG A 182 -7.08 10.80 -4.88
N HIS A 183 -5.76 10.75 -5.02
CA HIS A 183 -4.86 10.39 -3.95
C HIS A 183 -5.02 11.33 -2.74
N PRO A 184 -5.26 10.85 -1.52
CA PRO A 184 -5.51 11.70 -0.36
C PRO A 184 -4.37 12.68 -0.03
N GLY A 185 -3.12 12.28 -0.26
CA GLY A 185 -1.93 13.14 -0.10
C GLY A 185 -1.69 14.16 -1.22
N SER A 186 -2.56 14.23 -2.23
CA SER A 186 -2.45 15.20 -3.35
C SER A 186 -3.05 16.58 -3.03
N ARG A 187 -3.07 17.00 -1.76
CA ARG A 187 -3.47 18.36 -1.35
C ARG A 187 -2.56 19.41 -2.00
N GLN A 188 -2.83 19.78 -3.25
CA GLN A 188 -2.39 21.04 -3.83
C GLN A 188 -3.45 22.09 -3.48
N SER A 189 -3.02 23.00 -2.60
CA SER A 189 -3.47 24.39 -2.44
C SER A 189 -4.72 24.78 -3.23
N ASN A 190 -5.88 24.78 -2.58
CA ASN A 190 -6.89 25.78 -2.91
C ASN A 190 -6.29 27.14 -2.57
N GLN A 191 -5.79 27.84 -3.59
CA GLN A 191 -5.83 29.30 -3.55
C GLN A 191 -7.30 29.70 -3.63
N GLY A 192 -7.75 30.47 -2.64
CA GLY A 192 -9.04 31.17 -2.66
C GLY A 192 -10.14 30.47 -1.89
N GLY A 193 -10.49 31.02 -0.73
CA GLY A 193 -11.78 30.72 -0.10
C GLY A 193 -11.80 30.59 1.41
N TRP A 194 -11.03 31.39 2.17
CA TRP A 194 -11.47 31.72 3.53
C TRP A 194 -12.74 32.56 3.42
N ARG A 195 -13.88 31.99 3.79
CA ARG A 195 -14.95 32.73 4.47
C ARG A 195 -15.52 31.84 5.57
N CYS A 196 -15.03 32.06 6.77
CA CYS A 196 -15.81 31.82 7.97
C CYS A 196 -17.10 32.64 7.81
N VAL A 197 -18.24 31.98 7.66
CA VAL A 197 -19.52 32.62 7.94
C VAL A 197 -19.84 32.24 9.38
N SER A 198 -19.55 33.16 10.29
CA SER A 198 -20.09 33.12 11.64
C SER A 198 -21.61 33.29 11.55
N PRO A 199 -22.41 32.54 12.32
CA PRO A 199 -23.82 32.87 12.46
C PRO A 199 -23.94 34.16 13.30
N SER A 200 -24.74 35.12 12.83
CA SER A 200 -25.18 36.22 13.69
C SER A 200 -26.38 35.73 14.52
N PRO A 201 -26.38 35.96 15.84
CA PRO A 201 -27.56 35.75 16.67
C PRO A 201 -28.47 36.99 16.69
N GLU A 202 -29.74 36.73 16.99
CA GLU A 202 -30.93 37.59 17.16
C GLU A 202 -31.78 37.86 15.91
#